data_AF-E6WUN2-F1
#
_entry.id   AF-E6WUN2-F1
#
_cell.length_a   1.000
_cell.length_b   1.000
_cell.length_c   1.000
_cell.angle_alpha   90.00
_cell.angle_beta   90.00
_cell.angle_gamma   90.00
#
_symmetry.space_group_name_H-M   'P 1'
#
loop_
_entity.id
_entity.type
_entity.pdbx_description
1 polymer ?
#
loop_
_entity_poly.entity_id
_entity_poly.type
_entity_poly.pdbx_seq_one_letter_code
_entity_poly.pdbx_strand_id
1 'polypeptide(L)'
;MNATHGRPLPTTIPQYLEQLREALRGADPAMVQDALYDAEEYLRSELAEQAGRDEAEVIASVAGSYGAPEEVADIYRETEVTVNRALRPPRPPKRRSLLGRFFGVAADPYTYGALFYMLLSLATGVFYFTWVVTGVSTSVGLLILIIGVPLLLLFLLSVRLLSLVEGRIVEVLLGVRMPRRPPYTQRDKPWLTRIGELFTDGRTWTAMAYLLVMLPLGTAYFSATVTLLAVSLSLLVAPVAMAFGWTGPGIYLEGLHVALAESWLGALLAFAAGLLLLFVTLHLARLVGHFHGWLAKHLLVRNPLV
;
A
#
# COMPACT_ATOMS: atom_id res chain seq x y z
N MET A 1 -23.11 13.79 37.56
CA MET A 1 -24.52 13.36 37.54
C MET A 1 -24.58 12.04 36.78
N ASN A 2 -25.07 11.01 37.45
CA ASN A 2 -25.04 9.59 37.10
C ASN A 2 -25.60 9.24 35.72
N ALA A 3 -24.94 8.31 35.04
CA ALA A 3 -25.58 7.35 34.14
C ALA A 3 -24.70 6.08 33.96
N THR A 4 -24.41 5.36 35.05
CA THR A 4 -24.09 3.93 34.96
C THR A 4 -25.40 3.18 34.69
N HIS A 5 -25.90 3.26 33.46
CA HIS A 5 -26.87 2.28 32.99
C HIS A 5 -26.12 0.97 32.79
N GLY A 6 -26.15 0.13 33.82
CA GLY A 6 -25.54 -1.21 33.80
C GLY A 6 -26.09 -2.00 32.62
N ARG A 7 -25.30 -2.08 31.55
CA ARG A 7 -25.54 -3.04 30.49
C ARG A 7 -25.45 -4.44 31.10
N PRO A 8 -26.27 -5.39 30.65
CA PRO A 8 -26.16 -6.76 31.11
C PRO A 8 -24.75 -7.27 30.80
N LEU A 9 -24.16 -7.95 31.79
CA LEU A 9 -22.85 -8.59 31.63
C LEU A 9 -22.89 -9.49 30.38
N PRO A 10 -21.87 -9.41 29.53
CA PRO A 10 -21.81 -10.23 28.33
C PRO A 10 -21.76 -11.72 28.73
N THR A 11 -22.57 -12.53 28.08
CA THR A 11 -22.64 -13.98 28.34
C THR A 11 -22.02 -14.81 27.23
N THR A 12 -21.54 -14.17 26.16
CA THR A 12 -20.89 -14.84 25.03
C THR A 12 -19.74 -13.98 24.53
N ILE A 13 -18.75 -14.61 23.89
CA ILE A 13 -17.61 -13.89 23.29
C ILE A 13 -18.08 -12.82 22.27
N PRO A 14 -18.99 -13.10 21.32
CA PRO A 14 -19.45 -12.09 20.37
C PRO A 14 -20.12 -10.89 21.05
N GLN A 15 -20.87 -11.12 22.13
CA GLN A 15 -21.52 -10.05 22.88
C GLN A 15 -20.52 -9.17 23.62
N TYR A 16 -19.48 -9.75 24.22
CA TYR A 16 -18.38 -8.98 24.83
C TYR A 16 -17.69 -8.09 23.79
N LEU A 17 -17.35 -8.67 22.62
CA LEU A 17 -16.69 -7.94 21.54
C LEU A 17 -17.57 -6.84 20.93
N GLU A 18 -18.88 -7.05 20.83
CA GLU A 18 -19.82 -6.01 20.37
C GLU A 18 -19.85 -4.84 21.36
N GLN A 19 -19.96 -5.12 22.66
CA GLN A 19 -19.95 -4.08 23.71
C GLN A 19 -18.63 -3.31 23.73
N LEU A 20 -17.48 -4.00 23.60
CA LEU A 20 -16.16 -3.37 23.51
C LEU A 20 -16.03 -2.50 22.26
N ARG A 21 -16.53 -2.97 21.10
CA ARG A 21 -16.57 -2.18 19.86
C ARG A 21 -17.42 -0.92 20.01
N GLU A 22 -18.55 -1.03 20.71
CA GLU A 22 -19.40 0.13 20.99
C GLU A 22 -18.73 1.13 21.93
N ALA A 23 -18.06 0.65 22.98
CA ALA A 23 -17.31 1.47 23.92
C ALA A 23 -16.13 2.19 23.25
N LEU A 24 -15.52 1.58 22.22
CA LEU A 24 -14.44 2.16 21.42
C LEU A 24 -14.92 3.00 20.23
N ARG A 25 -16.21 3.33 20.11
CA ARG A 25 -16.71 4.22 19.05
C ARG A 25 -15.95 5.55 19.04
N GLY A 26 -15.56 5.99 17.84
CA GLY A 26 -14.83 7.24 17.60
C GLY A 26 -13.32 7.17 17.82
N ALA A 27 -12.78 6.01 18.20
CA ALA A 27 -11.35 5.82 18.37
C ALA A 27 -10.65 5.36 17.06
N ASP A 28 -9.31 5.30 17.05
CA ASP A 28 -8.56 4.91 15.84
C ASP A 28 -8.94 3.48 15.40
N PRO A 29 -9.26 3.23 14.12
CA PRO A 29 -9.67 1.90 13.66
C PRO A 29 -8.66 0.79 13.92
N ALA A 30 -7.35 1.10 13.93
CA ALA A 30 -6.32 0.11 14.22
C ALA A 30 -6.36 -0.29 15.70
N MET A 31 -6.53 0.68 16.61
CA MET A 31 -6.71 0.43 18.05
C MET A 31 -7.91 -0.46 18.31
N VAL A 32 -9.05 -0.13 17.69
CA VAL A 32 -10.29 -0.92 17.84
C VAL A 32 -10.04 -2.35 17.43
N GLN A 33 -9.30 -2.56 16.33
CA GLN A 33 -8.99 -3.90 15.86
C GLN A 33 -8.01 -4.66 16.77
N ASP A 34 -7.00 -3.98 17.33
CA ASP A 34 -6.07 -4.57 18.30
C ASP A 34 -6.81 -4.99 19.57
N ALA A 35 -7.58 -4.07 20.16
CA ALA A 35 -8.34 -4.34 21.37
C ALA A 35 -9.34 -5.51 21.21
N LEU A 36 -10.04 -5.57 20.08
CA LEU A 36 -10.96 -6.68 19.81
C LEU A 36 -10.24 -8.01 19.60
N TYR A 37 -9.05 -8.00 18.98
CA TYR A 37 -8.27 -9.21 18.75
C TYR A 37 -7.70 -9.76 20.05
N ASP A 38 -7.05 -8.90 20.84
CA ASP A 38 -6.44 -9.27 22.12
C ASP A 38 -7.51 -9.79 23.10
N ALA A 39 -8.67 -9.12 23.16
CA ALA A 39 -9.79 -9.56 23.98
C ALA A 39 -10.38 -10.89 23.49
N GLU A 40 -10.54 -11.09 22.16
CA GLU A 40 -11.03 -12.37 21.63
C GLU A 40 -10.06 -13.52 21.93
N GLU A 41 -8.75 -13.30 21.78
CA GLU A 41 -7.71 -14.30 22.06
C GLU A 41 -7.72 -14.69 23.53
N TYR A 42 -7.75 -13.71 24.44
CA TYR A 42 -7.80 -13.93 25.88
C TYR A 42 -9.08 -14.67 26.31
N LEU A 43 -10.26 -14.24 25.83
CA LEU A 43 -11.53 -14.89 26.16
C LEU A 43 -11.57 -16.34 25.66
N ARG A 44 -11.02 -16.62 24.48
CA ARG A 44 -10.94 -17.99 23.93
C ARG A 44 -9.95 -18.87 24.68
N SER A 45 -8.81 -18.33 25.13
CA SER A 45 -7.86 -19.11 25.95
C SER A 45 -8.47 -19.46 27.30
N GLU A 46 -9.13 -18.52 27.96
CA GLU A 46 -9.82 -18.76 29.24
C GLU A 46 -10.94 -19.80 29.11
N LEU A 47 -11.74 -19.72 28.04
CA LEU A 47 -12.78 -20.71 27.76
C LEU A 47 -12.20 -22.11 27.48
N ALA A 48 -11.03 -22.18 26.83
CA ALA A 48 -10.35 -23.45 26.56
C ALA A 48 -9.72 -24.06 27.83
N GLU A 49 -9.20 -23.25 28.74
CA GLU A 49 -8.65 -23.71 30.02
C GLU A 49 -9.74 -24.20 30.98
N GLN A 50 -10.94 -23.61 30.90
CA GLN A 50 -12.11 -23.97 31.73
C GLN A 50 -13.07 -24.93 31.00
N ALA A 51 -12.52 -25.86 30.23
CA ALA A 51 -13.29 -26.83 29.45
C ALA A 51 -14.26 -27.63 30.34
N GLY A 52 -15.57 -27.41 30.14
CA GLY A 52 -16.66 -28.08 30.87
C GLY A 52 -17.55 -27.16 31.71
N ARG A 53 -17.21 -25.86 31.84
CA ARG A 53 -18.09 -24.84 32.42
C ARG A 53 -18.96 -24.18 31.37
N ASP A 54 -20.08 -23.61 31.79
CA ASP A 54 -20.99 -22.88 30.91
C ASP A 54 -20.32 -21.59 30.39
N GLU A 55 -20.45 -21.31 29.09
CA GLU A 55 -19.79 -20.16 28.44
C GLU A 55 -20.17 -18.86 29.14
N ALA A 56 -21.44 -18.70 29.52
CA ALA A 56 -21.92 -17.49 30.19
C ALA A 56 -21.25 -17.26 31.55
N GLU A 57 -20.97 -18.33 32.30
CA GLU A 57 -20.31 -18.25 33.60
C GLU A 57 -18.84 -17.86 33.45
N VAL A 58 -18.15 -18.46 32.47
CA VAL A 58 -16.74 -18.14 32.19
C VAL A 58 -16.60 -16.70 31.72
N ILE A 59 -17.40 -16.26 30.75
CA ILE A 59 -17.32 -14.89 30.22
C ILE A 59 -17.69 -13.84 31.28
N ALA A 60 -18.70 -14.10 32.12
CA ALA A 60 -19.03 -13.20 33.23
C ALA A 60 -17.91 -13.13 34.28
N SER A 61 -17.23 -14.26 34.56
CA SER A 61 -16.08 -14.27 35.47
C SER A 61 -14.87 -13.52 34.92
N VAL A 62 -14.61 -13.68 33.61
CA VAL A 62 -13.53 -12.98 32.91
C VAL A 62 -13.80 -11.48 32.83
N ALA A 63 -15.05 -11.06 32.58
CA ALA A 63 -15.41 -9.65 32.64
C ALA A 63 -15.16 -9.03 34.04
N GLY A 64 -15.17 -9.84 35.10
CA GLY A 64 -14.81 -9.42 36.45
C GLY A 64 -13.30 -9.35 36.73
N SER A 65 -12.47 -10.16 36.06
CA SER A 65 -11.02 -10.22 36.29
C SER A 65 -10.19 -9.46 35.26
N TYR A 66 -10.51 -9.61 33.98
CA TYR A 66 -9.88 -8.93 32.84
C TYR A 66 -10.41 -7.50 32.67
N GLY A 67 -11.63 -7.25 33.13
CA GLY A 67 -12.30 -5.94 33.11
C GLY A 67 -13.56 -5.93 32.24
N ALA A 68 -14.48 -5.03 32.59
CA ALA A 68 -15.68 -4.82 31.80
C ALA A 68 -15.32 -4.22 30.42
N PRO A 69 -16.12 -4.44 29.37
CA PRO A 69 -15.83 -3.91 28.04
C PRO A 69 -15.56 -2.40 28.00
N GLU A 70 -16.26 -1.62 28.83
CA GLU A 70 -16.04 -0.18 28.98
C GLU A 70 -14.70 0.17 29.65
N GLU A 71 -14.30 -0.58 30.68
CA GLU A 71 -13.03 -0.37 31.39
C GLU A 71 -11.83 -0.71 30.51
N VAL A 72 -11.92 -1.83 29.76
CA VAL A 72 -10.92 -2.21 28.77
C VAL A 72 -10.81 -1.13 27.69
N ALA A 73 -11.94 -0.59 27.21
CA ALA A 73 -11.94 0.49 26.24
C ALA A 73 -11.20 1.75 26.72
N ASP A 74 -11.38 2.13 27.99
CA ASP A 74 -10.72 3.28 28.59
C ASP A 74 -9.20 3.07 28.71
N ILE A 75 -8.76 1.88 29.11
CA ILE A 75 -7.33 1.51 29.17
C ILE A 75 -6.66 1.66 27.80
N TYR A 76 -7.31 1.18 26.73
CA TYR A 76 -6.79 1.32 25.37
C TYR A 76 -6.72 2.79 24.94
N ARG A 77 -7.75 3.61 25.23
CA ARG A 77 -7.76 5.05 24.91
C ARG A 77 -6.61 5.81 25.59
N GLU A 78 -6.34 5.54 26.85
CA GLU A 78 -5.28 6.22 27.63
C GLU A 78 -3.88 5.77 27.20
N THR A 79 -3.69 4.45 27.04
CA THR A 79 -2.42 3.85 26.64
C THR A 79 -2.03 4.30 25.25
N GLU A 80 -2.97 4.32 24.31
CA GLU A 80 -2.69 4.70 22.93
C GLU A 80 -2.28 6.17 22.79
N VAL A 81 -2.91 7.10 23.51
CA VAL A 81 -2.53 8.52 23.46
C VAL A 81 -1.09 8.71 23.93
N THR A 82 -0.69 8.01 24.99
CA THR A 82 0.66 8.09 25.56
C THR A 82 1.69 7.47 24.62
N VAL A 83 1.41 6.28 24.10
CA VAL A 83 2.29 5.54 23.18
C VAL A 83 2.43 6.28 21.85
N ASN A 84 1.34 6.75 21.24
CA ASN A 84 1.41 7.53 19.99
C ASN A 84 2.17 8.85 20.17
N ARG A 85 2.09 9.48 21.34
CA ARG A 85 2.83 10.71 21.62
C ARG A 85 4.32 10.45 21.81
N ALA A 86 4.68 9.33 22.44
CA ALA A 86 6.07 8.92 22.67
C ALA A 86 6.75 8.43 21.38
N LEU A 87 6.03 7.74 20.52
CA LEU A 87 6.56 7.17 19.27
C LEU A 87 6.55 8.15 18.09
N ARG A 88 6.03 9.37 18.25
CA ARG A 88 5.98 10.37 17.17
C ARG A 88 7.41 10.79 16.77
N PRO A 89 7.89 10.41 15.57
CA PRO A 89 9.21 10.85 15.15
C PRO A 89 9.24 12.38 14.95
N PRO A 90 10.37 13.04 15.23
CA PRO A 90 10.51 14.47 15.03
C PRO A 90 10.21 14.84 13.57
N ARG A 91 9.35 15.85 13.37
CA ARG A 91 8.98 16.32 12.03
C ARG A 91 10.22 16.90 11.36
N PRO A 92 10.60 16.46 10.14
CA PRO A 92 11.77 16.97 9.46
C PRO A 92 11.62 18.48 9.19
N PRO A 93 12.72 19.25 9.28
CA PRO A 93 12.68 20.70 9.13
C PRO A 93 12.23 21.10 7.70
N LYS A 94 11.21 21.97 7.60
CA LYS A 94 10.71 22.49 6.33
C LYS A 94 11.72 23.46 5.71
N ARG A 95 12.28 23.13 4.55
CA ARG A 95 13.18 24.01 3.78
C ARG A 95 12.39 25.18 3.17
N ARG A 96 12.85 26.42 3.38
CA ARG A 96 12.12 27.65 3.01
C ARG A 96 12.42 28.19 1.59
N SER A 97 13.58 27.88 0.99
CA SER A 97 13.98 28.43 -0.32
C SER A 97 13.51 27.58 -1.51
N LEU A 98 13.25 28.22 -2.66
CA LEU A 98 12.86 27.53 -3.92
C LEU A 98 13.96 26.58 -4.42
N LEU A 99 15.21 27.05 -4.47
CA LEU A 99 16.36 26.21 -4.83
C LEU A 99 16.58 25.06 -3.83
N GLY A 100 16.41 25.31 -2.53
CA GLY A 100 16.54 24.28 -1.50
C GLY A 100 15.44 23.21 -1.53
N ARG A 101 14.26 23.55 -2.08
CA ARG A 101 13.18 22.59 -2.37
C ARG A 101 13.47 21.79 -3.64
N PHE A 102 13.92 22.46 -4.71
CA PHE A 102 14.25 21.81 -5.99
C PHE A 102 15.39 20.79 -5.83
N PHE A 103 16.54 21.21 -5.31
CA PHE A 103 17.67 20.29 -5.07
C PHE A 103 17.44 19.37 -3.86
N GLY A 104 16.47 19.69 -3.00
CA GLY A 104 16.13 18.88 -1.83
C GLY A 104 15.54 17.51 -2.15
N VAL A 105 15.04 17.31 -3.37
CA VAL A 105 14.47 16.03 -3.84
C VAL A 105 15.52 14.90 -3.83
N ALA A 106 16.79 15.22 -4.07
CA ALA A 106 17.89 14.24 -3.99
C ALA A 106 18.22 13.80 -2.55
N ALA A 107 17.72 14.49 -1.52
CA ALA A 107 17.88 14.07 -0.13
C ALA A 107 16.68 13.27 0.40
N ASP A 108 15.62 13.12 -0.40
CA ASP A 108 14.40 12.41 -0.02
C ASP A 108 14.49 10.94 -0.45
N PRO A 109 14.56 9.96 0.48
CA PRO A 109 14.75 8.55 0.15
C PRO A 109 13.59 7.98 -0.69
N TYR A 110 12.37 8.52 -0.54
CA TYR A 110 11.20 8.08 -1.30
C TYR A 110 11.27 8.47 -2.78
N THR A 111 12.08 9.46 -3.14
CA THR A 111 12.34 9.79 -4.55
C THR A 111 13.04 8.62 -5.25
N TYR A 112 14.06 8.05 -4.61
CA TYR A 112 14.79 6.90 -5.14
C TYR A 112 13.94 5.63 -5.13
N GLY A 113 13.12 5.46 -4.09
CA GLY A 113 12.11 4.40 -4.06
C GLY A 113 11.12 4.51 -5.23
N ALA A 114 10.65 5.71 -5.56
CA ALA A 114 9.78 5.94 -6.69
C ALA A 114 10.46 5.73 -8.04
N LEU A 115 11.71 6.17 -8.22
CA LEU A 115 12.51 5.86 -9.41
C LEU A 115 12.68 4.34 -9.60
N PHE A 116 13.03 3.64 -8.53
CA PHE A 116 13.17 2.19 -8.56
C PHE A 116 11.84 1.50 -8.88
N TYR A 117 10.74 1.99 -8.30
CA TYR A 117 9.40 1.52 -8.62
C TYR A 117 9.06 1.69 -10.10
N MET A 118 9.38 2.83 -10.73
CA MET A 118 9.13 3.05 -12.17
C MET A 118 9.93 2.10 -13.07
N LEU A 119 11.10 1.63 -12.64
CA LEU A 119 11.85 0.60 -13.35
C LEU A 119 11.22 -0.78 -13.13
N LEU A 120 10.82 -1.09 -11.91
CA LEU A 120 10.18 -2.36 -11.53
C LEU A 120 8.76 -2.51 -12.09
N SER A 121 8.06 -1.40 -12.38
CA SER A 121 6.66 -1.37 -12.77
C SER A 121 6.39 -2.08 -14.10
N LEU A 122 7.37 -2.12 -15.01
CA LEU A 122 7.23 -2.89 -16.26
C LEU A 122 7.19 -4.40 -15.97
N ALA A 123 8.11 -4.92 -15.17
CA ALA A 123 8.18 -6.34 -14.85
C ALA A 123 6.94 -6.79 -14.07
N THR A 124 6.53 -6.03 -13.06
CA THR A 124 5.31 -6.30 -12.28
C THR A 124 4.06 -6.15 -13.14
N GLY A 125 3.98 -5.11 -13.99
CA GLY A 125 2.86 -4.90 -14.91
C GLY A 125 2.67 -6.05 -15.90
N VAL A 126 3.74 -6.55 -16.53
CA VAL A 126 3.68 -7.72 -17.42
C VAL A 126 3.19 -8.96 -16.67
N PHE A 127 3.74 -9.20 -15.47
CA PHE A 127 3.35 -10.35 -14.65
C PHE A 127 1.87 -10.27 -14.26
N TYR A 128 1.42 -9.14 -13.73
CA TYR A 128 0.04 -8.92 -13.29
C TYR A 128 -0.98 -9.02 -14.42
N PHE A 129 -0.69 -8.38 -15.56
CA PHE A 129 -1.54 -8.47 -16.73
C PHE A 129 -1.68 -9.91 -17.22
N THR A 130 -0.54 -10.59 -17.38
CA THR A 130 -0.52 -11.99 -17.85
C THR A 130 -1.30 -12.89 -16.90
N TRP A 131 -1.09 -12.73 -15.58
CA TRP A 131 -1.79 -13.52 -14.57
C TRP A 131 -3.30 -13.32 -14.60
N VAL A 132 -3.79 -12.07 -14.70
CA VAL A 132 -5.23 -11.81 -14.74
C VAL A 132 -5.85 -12.32 -16.03
N VAL A 133 -5.24 -12.06 -17.19
CA VAL A 133 -5.79 -12.49 -18.48
C VAL A 133 -5.82 -14.02 -18.57
N THR A 134 -4.74 -14.70 -18.20
CA THR A 134 -4.68 -16.17 -18.22
C THR A 134 -5.60 -16.78 -17.18
N GLY A 135 -5.62 -16.24 -15.96
CA GLY A 135 -6.45 -16.73 -14.87
C GLY A 135 -7.94 -16.60 -15.17
N VAL A 136 -8.39 -15.45 -15.69
CA VAL A 136 -9.79 -15.27 -16.11
C VAL A 136 -10.14 -16.20 -17.28
N SER A 137 -9.31 -16.22 -18.34
CA SER A 137 -9.59 -17.02 -19.53
C SER A 137 -9.68 -18.51 -19.21
N THR A 138 -8.75 -19.02 -18.40
CA THR A 138 -8.70 -20.44 -18.01
C THR A 138 -9.84 -20.77 -17.04
N SER A 139 -10.08 -19.93 -16.03
CA SER A 139 -11.11 -20.19 -15.03
C SER A 139 -12.50 -20.17 -15.66
N VAL A 140 -12.82 -19.14 -16.46
CA VAL A 140 -14.11 -19.03 -17.14
C VAL A 140 -14.29 -20.14 -18.18
N GLY A 141 -13.24 -20.47 -18.94
CA GLY A 141 -13.30 -21.57 -19.91
C GLY A 141 -13.54 -22.93 -19.26
N LEU A 142 -12.98 -23.18 -18.09
CA LEU A 142 -13.14 -24.44 -17.36
C LEU A 142 -14.38 -24.46 -16.45
N LEU A 143 -15.16 -23.38 -16.33
CA LEU A 143 -16.37 -23.36 -15.48
C LEU A 143 -17.42 -24.39 -15.90
N ILE A 144 -17.45 -24.77 -17.18
CA ILE A 144 -18.33 -25.83 -17.70
C ILE A 144 -17.95 -27.19 -17.08
N LEU A 145 -16.68 -27.34 -16.68
CA LEU A 145 -16.16 -28.51 -16.00
C LEU A 145 -16.25 -28.32 -14.48
N ILE A 146 -16.44 -29.42 -13.75
CA ILE A 146 -16.46 -29.41 -12.27
C ILE A 146 -15.16 -28.83 -11.69
N ILE A 147 -14.03 -28.98 -12.39
CA ILE A 147 -12.72 -28.47 -11.97
C ILE A 147 -12.57 -26.94 -12.11
N GLY A 148 -13.44 -26.28 -12.88
CA GLY A 148 -13.39 -24.83 -13.06
C GLY A 148 -13.67 -24.05 -11.78
N VAL A 149 -14.57 -24.54 -10.93
CA VAL A 149 -14.92 -23.87 -9.67
C VAL A 149 -13.74 -23.82 -8.70
N PRO A 150 -13.04 -24.93 -8.38
CA PRO A 150 -11.81 -24.88 -7.59
C PRO A 150 -10.72 -23.97 -8.19
N LEU A 151 -10.51 -24.03 -9.51
CA LEU A 151 -9.50 -23.20 -10.17
C LEU A 151 -9.83 -21.71 -10.05
N LEU A 152 -11.09 -21.35 -10.26
CA LEU A 152 -11.56 -19.97 -10.13
C LEU A 152 -11.39 -19.44 -8.71
N LEU A 153 -11.67 -20.26 -7.70
CA LEU A 153 -11.42 -19.89 -6.29
C LEU A 153 -9.94 -19.63 -6.01
N LEU A 154 -9.05 -20.51 -6.50
CA LEU A 154 -7.60 -20.32 -6.40
C LEU A 154 -7.15 -19.04 -7.12
N PHE A 155 -7.70 -18.77 -8.29
CA PHE A 155 -7.43 -17.54 -9.02
C PHE A 155 -7.86 -16.29 -8.25
N LEU A 156 -9.11 -16.22 -7.76
CA LEU A 156 -9.59 -15.07 -6.99
C LEU A 156 -8.78 -14.86 -5.68
N LEU A 157 -8.38 -15.95 -5.02
CA LEU A 157 -7.49 -15.88 -3.87
C LEU A 157 -6.11 -15.34 -4.24
N SER A 158 -5.55 -15.78 -5.38
CA SER A 158 -4.26 -15.29 -5.87
C SER A 158 -4.30 -13.79 -6.19
N VAL A 159 -5.39 -13.27 -6.77
CA VAL A 159 -5.57 -11.83 -7.02
C VAL A 159 -5.49 -11.03 -5.71
N ARG A 160 -6.12 -11.53 -4.64
CA ARG A 160 -6.05 -10.90 -3.31
C ARG A 160 -4.62 -10.90 -2.77
N LEU A 161 -3.91 -12.02 -2.90
CA LEU A 161 -2.51 -12.12 -2.46
C LEU A 161 -1.62 -11.14 -3.24
N LEU A 162 -1.75 -11.09 -4.57
CA LEU A 162 -0.98 -10.16 -5.41
C LEU A 162 -1.27 -8.70 -5.08
N SER A 163 -2.52 -8.38 -4.74
CA SER A 163 -2.91 -7.02 -4.31
C SER A 163 -2.25 -6.63 -2.99
N LEU A 164 -2.04 -7.57 -2.07
CA LEU A 164 -1.31 -7.33 -0.82
C LEU A 164 0.18 -7.14 -1.06
N VAL A 165 0.77 -7.97 -1.92
CA VAL A 165 2.18 -7.84 -2.34
C VAL A 165 2.42 -6.48 -2.96
N GLU A 166 1.57 -6.07 -3.90
CA GLU A 166 1.69 -4.76 -4.54
C GLU A 166 1.48 -3.61 -3.54
N GLY A 167 0.46 -3.71 -2.68
CA GLY A 167 0.24 -2.74 -1.61
C GLY A 167 1.47 -2.57 -0.72
N ARG A 168 2.21 -3.66 -0.47
CA ARG A 168 3.46 -3.64 0.29
C ARG A 168 4.62 -3.02 -0.48
N ILE A 169 4.75 -3.33 -1.77
CA ILE A 169 5.75 -2.72 -2.66
C ILE A 169 5.54 -1.20 -2.68
N VAL A 170 4.30 -0.75 -2.87
CA VAL A 170 3.92 0.66 -2.85
C VAL A 170 4.18 1.31 -1.49
N GLU A 171 3.83 0.64 -0.38
CA GLU A 171 4.08 1.17 0.96
C GLU A 171 5.59 1.36 1.23
N VAL A 172 6.41 0.38 0.87
CA VAL A 172 7.85 0.38 1.11
C VAL A 172 8.57 1.36 0.21
N LEU A 173 8.28 1.35 -1.09
CA LEU A 173 9.01 2.15 -2.08
C LEU A 173 8.50 3.58 -2.18
N LEU A 174 7.17 3.81 -2.07
CA LEU A 174 6.56 5.13 -2.27
C LEU A 174 6.23 5.84 -0.96
N GLY A 175 6.36 5.16 0.19
CA GLY A 175 6.09 5.74 1.51
C GLY A 175 4.61 6.05 1.77
N VAL A 176 3.71 5.55 0.91
CA VAL A 176 2.27 5.76 1.04
C VAL A 176 1.72 4.69 1.98
N ARG A 177 1.21 5.13 3.15
CA ARG A 177 0.61 4.22 4.14
C ARG A 177 -0.60 3.50 3.54
N MET A 178 -0.45 2.20 3.33
CA MET A 178 -1.55 1.30 2.97
C MET A 178 -2.17 0.70 4.25
N PRO A 179 -3.50 0.49 4.33
CA PRO A 179 -4.12 -0.23 5.43
C PRO A 179 -3.65 -1.68 5.42
N ARG A 180 -3.10 -2.10 6.57
CA ARG A 180 -2.35 -3.36 6.72
C ARG A 180 -3.22 -4.57 7.04
N ARG A 181 -4.49 -4.35 7.39
CA ARG A 181 -5.34 -5.40 7.97
C ARG A 181 -6.50 -5.75 7.04
N PRO A 182 -6.79 -7.04 6.83
CA PRO A 182 -8.01 -7.46 6.14
C PRO A 182 -9.24 -6.90 6.91
N PRO A 183 -10.34 -6.57 6.21
CA PRO A 183 -11.61 -6.30 6.88
C PRO A 183 -11.97 -7.47 7.80
N TYR A 184 -12.49 -7.16 8.99
CA TYR A 184 -12.91 -8.17 9.96
C TYR A 184 -13.88 -9.15 9.29
N THR A 185 -13.40 -10.38 9.05
CA THR A 185 -14.24 -11.46 8.51
C THR A 185 -14.81 -12.17 9.72
N GLN A 186 -16.13 -12.10 9.91
CA GLN A 186 -16.81 -12.84 10.97
C GLN A 186 -16.40 -14.32 10.91
N ARG A 187 -15.73 -14.79 11.96
CA ARG A 187 -15.16 -16.14 12.06
C ARG A 187 -16.24 -17.24 12.03
N ASP A 188 -17.50 -16.88 12.24
CA ASP A 188 -18.64 -17.79 12.39
C ASP A 188 -19.45 -17.99 11.09
N LYS A 189 -19.07 -17.36 9.97
CA LYS A 189 -19.79 -17.53 8.71
C LYS A 189 -19.59 -18.93 8.10
N PRO A 190 -20.67 -19.56 7.56
CA PRO A 190 -20.56 -20.80 6.80
C PRO A 190 -19.60 -20.66 5.61
N TRP A 191 -18.87 -21.74 5.32
CA TRP A 191 -17.86 -21.76 4.23
C TRP A 191 -18.43 -21.40 2.85
N LEU A 192 -19.66 -21.86 2.55
CA LEU A 192 -20.35 -21.55 1.30
C LEU A 192 -20.68 -20.05 1.16
N THR A 193 -21.07 -19.40 2.27
CA THR A 193 -21.33 -17.95 2.29
C THR A 193 -20.05 -17.16 2.04
N ARG A 194 -18.91 -17.60 2.60
CA ARG A 194 -17.60 -16.98 2.34
C ARG A 194 -17.18 -17.09 0.87
N ILE A 195 -17.47 -18.22 0.25
CA ILE A 195 -17.21 -18.42 -1.19
C ILE A 195 -18.06 -17.48 -2.03
N GLY A 196 -19.37 -17.39 -1.75
CA GLY A 196 -20.26 -16.47 -2.47
C GLY A 196 -19.85 -15.00 -2.34
N GLU A 197 -19.39 -14.60 -1.14
CA GLU A 197 -18.83 -13.26 -0.91
C GLU A 197 -17.56 -13.03 -1.72
N LEU A 198 -16.72 -14.05 -1.96
CA LEU A 198 -15.50 -13.91 -2.77
C LEU A 198 -15.79 -13.48 -4.22
N PHE A 199 -16.89 -13.98 -4.79
CA PHE A 199 -17.35 -13.71 -6.15
C PHE A 199 -18.00 -12.33 -6.30
N THR A 200 -18.74 -11.91 -5.28
CA THR A 200 -19.50 -10.65 -5.28
C THR A 200 -18.72 -9.49 -4.66
N ASP A 201 -17.54 -9.74 -4.10
CA ASP A 201 -16.68 -8.71 -3.52
C ASP A 201 -16.12 -7.79 -4.62
N GLY A 202 -16.63 -6.56 -4.65
CA GLY A 202 -16.15 -5.50 -5.54
C GLY A 202 -14.64 -5.26 -5.43
N ARG A 203 -14.00 -5.58 -4.29
CA ARG A 203 -12.55 -5.47 -4.12
C ARG A 203 -11.77 -6.38 -5.06
N THR A 204 -12.26 -7.60 -5.31
CA THR A 204 -11.58 -8.53 -6.22
C THR A 204 -11.60 -7.96 -7.64
N TRP A 205 -12.71 -7.34 -8.04
CA TRP A 205 -12.88 -6.72 -9.35
C TRP A 205 -12.02 -5.46 -9.52
N THR A 206 -11.98 -4.57 -8.53
CA THR A 206 -11.12 -3.38 -8.59
C THR A 206 -9.63 -3.74 -8.55
N ALA A 207 -9.26 -4.79 -7.81
CA ALA A 207 -7.92 -5.35 -7.83
C ALA A 207 -7.55 -5.91 -9.21
N MET A 208 -8.43 -6.69 -9.85
CA MET A 208 -8.18 -7.18 -11.21
C MET A 208 -8.04 -6.03 -12.22
N ALA A 209 -8.90 -5.00 -12.13
CA ALA A 209 -8.80 -3.82 -12.98
C ALA A 209 -7.46 -3.08 -12.76
N TYR A 210 -7.04 -2.93 -11.51
CA TYR A 210 -5.73 -2.38 -11.17
C TYR A 210 -4.59 -3.19 -11.81
N LEU A 211 -4.59 -4.52 -11.63
CA LEU A 211 -3.56 -5.42 -12.16
C LEU A 211 -3.50 -5.41 -13.70
N LEU A 212 -4.63 -5.19 -14.38
CA LEU A 212 -4.67 -5.01 -15.83
C LEU A 212 -4.07 -3.66 -16.27
N VAL A 213 -4.40 -2.58 -15.56
CA VAL A 213 -3.91 -1.23 -15.84
C VAL A 213 -2.41 -1.07 -15.51
N MET A 214 -1.84 -1.96 -14.71
CA MET A 214 -0.41 -1.95 -14.38
C MET A 214 0.50 -2.14 -15.59
N LEU A 215 0.08 -2.84 -16.65
CA LEU A 215 0.90 -2.98 -17.86
C LEU A 215 1.09 -1.67 -18.64
N PRO A 216 0.03 -0.93 -19.03
CA PRO A 216 0.20 0.34 -19.73
C PRO A 216 0.90 1.39 -18.84
N LEU A 217 0.58 1.44 -17.54
CA LEU A 217 1.27 2.34 -16.60
C LEU A 217 2.75 1.96 -16.45
N GLY A 218 3.04 0.68 -16.27
CA GLY A 218 4.40 0.17 -16.10
C GLY A 218 5.26 0.44 -17.32
N THR A 219 4.71 0.28 -18.53
CA THR A 219 5.36 0.65 -19.78
C THR A 219 5.65 2.16 -19.82
N ALA A 220 4.66 3.01 -19.53
CA ALA A 220 4.85 4.45 -19.54
C ALA A 220 5.92 4.92 -18.54
N TYR A 221 5.88 4.40 -17.31
CA TYR A 221 6.84 4.73 -16.25
C TYR A 221 8.26 4.27 -16.59
N PHE A 222 8.41 3.04 -17.07
CA PHE A 222 9.69 2.49 -17.44
C PHE A 222 10.30 3.26 -18.62
N SER A 223 9.53 3.45 -19.70
CA SER A 223 9.99 4.19 -20.87
C SER A 223 10.41 5.62 -20.51
N ALA A 224 9.59 6.35 -19.74
CA ALA A 224 9.93 7.70 -19.31
C ALA A 224 11.22 7.72 -18.46
N THR A 225 11.35 6.80 -17.51
CA THR A 225 12.53 6.75 -16.62
C THR A 225 13.80 6.41 -17.37
N VAL A 226 13.78 5.37 -18.21
CA VAL A 226 14.94 4.94 -18.98
C VAL A 226 15.36 6.02 -19.98
N THR A 227 14.42 6.63 -20.70
CA THR A 227 14.73 7.71 -21.65
C THR A 227 15.31 8.92 -20.94
N LEU A 228 14.69 9.40 -19.86
CA LEU A 228 15.17 10.60 -19.15
C LEU A 228 16.53 10.37 -18.47
N LEU A 229 16.75 9.18 -17.88
CA LEU A 229 18.04 8.81 -17.30
C LEU A 229 19.11 8.67 -18.39
N ALA A 230 18.83 8.00 -19.51
CA ALA A 230 19.78 7.85 -20.60
C ALA A 230 20.20 9.21 -21.18
N VAL A 231 19.24 10.11 -21.42
CA VAL A 231 19.51 11.46 -21.95
C VAL A 231 20.28 12.30 -20.92
N SER A 232 19.85 12.34 -19.66
CA SER A 232 20.54 13.14 -18.63
C SER A 232 21.97 12.66 -18.38
N LEU A 233 22.20 11.34 -18.32
CA LEU A 233 23.55 10.77 -18.16
C LEU A 233 24.42 11.01 -19.40
N SER A 234 23.86 10.87 -20.61
CA SER A 234 24.58 11.18 -21.85
C SER A 234 25.06 12.64 -21.87
N LEU A 235 24.20 13.58 -21.45
CA LEU A 235 24.54 15.00 -21.34
C LEU A 235 25.58 15.29 -20.24
N LEU A 236 25.49 14.60 -19.10
CA LEU A 236 26.47 14.73 -18.01
C LEU A 236 27.87 14.24 -18.41
N VAL A 237 27.97 13.27 -19.30
CA VAL A 237 29.26 12.74 -19.77
C VAL A 237 29.86 13.58 -20.90
N ALA A 238 29.13 14.57 -21.45
CA ALA A 238 29.57 15.36 -22.60
C ALA A 238 30.97 16.02 -22.45
N PRO A 239 31.33 16.69 -21.33
CA PRO A 239 32.68 17.24 -21.16
C PRO A 239 33.78 16.18 -21.13
N VAL A 240 33.49 15.02 -20.54
CA VAL A 240 34.42 13.90 -20.47
C VAL A 240 34.61 13.29 -21.85
N ALA A 241 33.52 13.04 -22.58
CA ALA A 241 33.55 12.57 -23.96
C ALA A 241 34.39 13.50 -24.85
N MET A 242 34.20 14.82 -24.72
CA MET A 242 34.98 15.82 -25.45
C MET A 242 36.47 15.74 -25.11
N ALA A 243 36.85 15.54 -23.85
CA ALA A 243 38.24 15.39 -23.43
C ALA A 243 38.94 14.17 -24.09
N PHE A 244 38.18 13.12 -24.42
CA PHE A 244 38.66 11.94 -25.14
C PHE A 244 38.52 12.07 -26.68
N GLY A 245 38.16 13.25 -27.19
CA GLY A 245 38.01 13.50 -28.63
C GLY A 245 36.73 12.93 -29.25
N TRP A 246 35.73 12.56 -28.43
CA TRP A 246 34.44 12.07 -28.92
C TRP A 246 33.52 13.26 -29.19
N THR A 247 33.56 13.78 -30.42
CA THR A 247 32.79 14.96 -30.86
C THR A 247 31.46 14.63 -31.56
N GLY A 248 31.11 13.36 -31.70
CA GLY A 248 29.88 12.88 -32.34
C GLY A 248 28.55 12.97 -31.56
N PRO A 249 28.50 13.10 -30.21
CA PRO A 249 27.23 13.21 -29.50
C PRO A 249 26.54 14.56 -29.78
N GLY A 250 25.34 14.49 -30.34
CA GLY A 250 24.52 15.66 -30.69
C GLY A 250 23.04 15.29 -30.76
N ILE A 251 22.17 16.31 -30.74
CA ILE A 251 20.75 16.12 -30.99
C ILE A 251 20.53 16.26 -32.49
N TYR A 252 20.04 15.19 -33.12
CA TYR A 252 19.71 15.15 -34.54
C TYR A 252 18.18 15.24 -34.70
N LEU A 253 17.68 16.36 -35.19
CA LEU A 253 16.25 16.63 -35.39
C LEU A 253 16.03 17.15 -36.80
N GLU A 254 15.51 16.30 -37.70
CA GLU A 254 15.11 16.65 -39.08
C GLU A 254 16.13 17.54 -39.83
N GLY A 255 17.42 17.17 -39.78
CA GLY A 255 18.50 17.92 -40.45
C GLY A 255 19.17 19.00 -39.59
N LEU A 256 18.62 19.30 -38.41
CA LEU A 256 19.27 20.10 -37.39
C LEU A 256 20.22 19.21 -36.56
N HIS A 257 21.53 19.47 -36.64
CA HIS A 257 22.52 18.87 -35.77
C HIS A 257 22.93 19.87 -34.69
N VAL A 258 22.42 19.70 -33.47
CA VAL A 258 22.92 20.44 -32.31
C VAL A 258 24.06 19.64 -31.72
N ALA A 259 25.28 19.99 -32.10
CA ALA A 259 26.47 19.35 -31.57
C ALA A 259 26.68 19.75 -30.11
N LEU A 260 26.68 18.77 -29.21
CA LEU A 260 26.80 18.99 -27.77
C LEU A 260 28.27 19.02 -27.31
N ALA A 261 29.20 18.56 -28.16
CA ALA A 261 30.61 18.35 -27.81
C ALA A 261 31.63 18.94 -28.83
N GLU A 262 31.21 19.91 -29.66
CA GLU A 262 32.11 20.60 -30.59
C GLU A 262 32.90 21.75 -29.93
N SER A 263 32.41 22.27 -28.80
CA SER A 263 33.10 23.31 -28.02
C SER A 263 32.98 23.03 -26.53
N TRP A 264 33.99 23.46 -25.75
CA TRP A 264 33.98 23.31 -24.29
C TRP A 264 32.78 24.02 -23.65
N LEU A 265 32.37 25.16 -24.19
CA LEU A 265 31.18 25.86 -23.72
C LEU A 265 29.91 25.03 -23.99
N GLY A 266 29.77 24.45 -25.19
CA GLY A 266 28.68 23.55 -25.53
C GLY A 266 28.62 22.33 -24.61
N ALA A 267 29.76 21.71 -24.34
CA ALA A 267 29.85 20.55 -23.46
C ALA A 267 29.50 20.88 -22.00
N LEU A 268 29.92 22.05 -21.49
CA LEU A 268 29.57 22.52 -20.15
C LEU A 268 28.08 22.89 -20.04
N LEU A 269 27.48 23.47 -21.09
CA LEU A 269 26.05 23.73 -21.15
C LEU A 269 25.24 22.43 -21.21
N ALA A 270 25.70 21.45 -21.99
CA ALA A 270 25.14 20.10 -22.03
C ALA A 270 25.19 19.44 -20.64
N PHE A 271 26.34 19.52 -19.95
CA PHE A 271 26.48 19.05 -18.58
C PHE A 271 25.47 19.71 -17.63
N ALA A 272 25.34 21.04 -17.68
CA ALA A 272 24.39 21.77 -16.85
C ALA A 272 22.93 21.38 -17.16
N ALA A 273 22.59 21.22 -18.44
CA ALA A 273 21.28 20.76 -18.89
C ALA A 273 21.00 19.32 -18.44
N GLY A 274 21.99 18.42 -18.53
CA GLY A 274 21.90 17.04 -18.04
C GLY A 274 21.67 16.98 -16.53
N LEU A 275 22.40 17.81 -15.77
CA LEU A 275 22.20 17.93 -14.33
C LEU A 275 20.79 18.43 -14.00
N LEU A 276 20.31 19.48 -14.66
CA LEU A 276 18.95 19.98 -14.47
C LEU A 276 17.90 18.92 -14.84
N LEU A 277 18.09 18.22 -15.96
CA LEU A 277 17.19 17.16 -16.42
C LEU A 277 17.16 15.99 -15.43
N LEU A 278 18.28 15.63 -14.81
CA LEU A 278 18.33 14.63 -13.76
C LEU A 278 17.44 15.04 -12.57
N PHE A 279 17.52 16.29 -12.12
CA PHE A 279 16.64 16.80 -11.06
C PHE A 279 15.18 16.84 -11.50
N VAL A 280 14.87 17.23 -12.73
CA VAL A 280 13.51 17.16 -13.27
C VAL A 280 12.98 15.72 -13.26
N THR A 281 13.83 14.75 -13.61
CA THR A 281 13.50 13.31 -13.59
C THR A 281 13.17 12.84 -12.18
N LEU A 282 13.95 13.27 -11.18
CA LEU A 282 13.67 12.99 -9.77
C LEU A 282 12.33 13.57 -9.30
N HIS A 283 11.98 14.79 -9.73
CA HIS A 283 10.66 15.37 -9.41
C HIS A 283 9.52 14.62 -10.11
N LEU A 284 9.72 14.22 -11.36
CA LEU A 284 8.76 13.40 -12.10
C LEU A 284 8.54 12.06 -11.39
N ALA A 285 9.62 11.40 -10.97
CA ALA A 285 9.53 10.14 -10.23
C ALA A 285 8.72 10.29 -8.95
N ARG A 286 8.96 11.37 -8.19
CA ARG A 286 8.16 11.68 -7.00
C ARG A 286 6.69 11.93 -7.33
N LEU A 287 6.39 12.68 -8.40
CA LEU A 287 5.02 12.93 -8.86
C LEU A 287 4.32 11.62 -9.21
N VAL A 288 4.99 10.76 -9.97
CA VAL A 288 4.49 9.44 -10.37
C VAL A 288 4.29 8.55 -9.14
N GLY A 289 5.21 8.56 -8.18
CA GLY A 289 5.06 7.84 -6.92
C GLY A 289 3.84 8.27 -6.12
N HIS A 290 3.57 9.58 -6.04
CA HIS A 290 2.36 10.10 -5.39
C HIS A 290 1.08 9.72 -6.15
N PHE A 291 1.08 9.89 -7.48
CA PHE A 291 -0.06 9.53 -8.33
C PHE A 291 -0.37 8.04 -8.25
N HIS A 292 0.66 7.20 -8.37
CA HIS A 292 0.52 5.76 -8.35
C HIS A 292 0.09 5.26 -6.96
N GLY A 293 0.68 5.79 -5.89
CA GLY A 293 0.23 5.49 -4.53
C GLY A 293 -1.22 5.91 -4.25
N TRP A 294 -1.67 7.03 -4.82
CA TRP A 294 -3.08 7.44 -4.79
C TRP A 294 -3.97 6.45 -5.54
N LEU A 295 -3.57 6.01 -6.74
CA LEU A 295 -4.30 5.05 -7.55
C LEU A 295 -4.43 3.70 -6.84
N ALA A 296 -3.32 3.17 -6.32
CA ALA A 296 -3.28 1.93 -5.55
C ALA A 296 -4.19 2.02 -4.32
N LYS A 297 -4.19 3.17 -3.62
CA LYS A 297 -5.09 3.38 -2.49
C LYS A 297 -6.57 3.36 -2.91
N HIS A 298 -6.95 3.97 -4.03
CA HIS A 298 -8.36 4.00 -4.44
C HIS A 298 -8.87 2.66 -4.99
N LEU A 299 -8.00 1.87 -5.63
CA LEU A 299 -8.40 0.63 -6.28
C LEU A 299 -8.19 -0.62 -5.41
N LEU A 300 -7.18 -0.63 -4.53
CA LEU A 300 -6.87 -1.78 -3.67
C LEU A 300 -7.49 -1.67 -2.27
N VAL A 301 -7.82 -0.45 -1.84
CA VAL A 301 -8.43 -0.16 -0.54
C VAL A 301 -9.81 0.42 -0.75
N ARG A 302 -10.82 -0.25 -0.20
CA ARG A 302 -12.15 0.34 -0.11
C ARG A 302 -12.12 1.42 0.97
N ASN A 303 -12.48 2.66 0.62
CA ASN A 303 -12.87 3.63 1.66
C ASN A 303 -14.15 3.09 2.33
N PRO A 304 -14.18 2.95 3.66
CA PRO A 304 -15.42 2.67 4.40
C PRO A 304 -16.31 3.91 4.51
N LEU A 305 -16.39 4.75 3.46
CA LEU A 305 -17.32 5.86 3.35
C LEU A 305 -18.36 5.39 2.33
N VAL A 306 -19.60 5.02 2.68
CA VAL A 306 -20.56 5.55 3.67
C VAL A 306 -21.27 4.40 4.37
#